data_AF-W8AHQ1-F1
#
_entry.id   AF-W8AHQ1-F1
#
_cell.length_a   1.000
_cell.length_b   1.000
_cell.length_c   1.000
_cell.angle_alpha   90.00
_cell.angle_beta   90.00
_cell.angle_gamma   90.00
#
_symmetry.space_group_name_H-M   'P 1'
#
loop_
_entity.id
_entity.type
_entity.pdbx_description
1 polymer ?
#
loop_
_entity_poly.entity_id
_entity_poly.type
_entity_poly.pdbx_seq_one_letter_code
_entity_poly.pdbx_strand_id
1 'polypeptide(L)'
;MVYFARTYTQQYTKIVHENSCRADEHECPFGRTSIELVKVLCDILRIGEPPAEQSADFQPMFFTHDHPFEEFFCICIITLNRTWKDMRATAEDFQKVFSVVREQIIRTLKERPENLEEFRAKIALLTYQTITNLRQQERISKEECDSTASAIVKLKEKISPHILDLIKQQRLSYLVEGTRFSKYSRGTRSKDKFWYARLSPNHKVIHYGDCDEKTVPTLEELTNKVAVIDIKQLLEGKECPHMKEMRTRKNAGNLAFSITLDSMENTTLDFVAPDETTFHYWTDGINALLGQEMTSKQKKEDFDTLLSMEIKLRLLDTEGVDISKDPPPIPEDPENYDFCFES
;
A
#
# COMPACT_ATOMS: atom_id res chain seq x y z
N MET A 1 12.70 5.51 -30.09
CA MET A 1 12.66 5.01 -31.49
C MET A 1 14.05 4.85 -32.10
N VAL A 2 14.88 5.89 -32.21
CA VAL A 2 16.22 5.79 -32.82
C VAL A 2 17.08 4.72 -32.16
N TYR A 3 17.07 4.68 -30.82
CA TYR A 3 17.73 3.64 -30.04
C TYR A 3 17.24 2.23 -30.45
N PHE A 4 15.92 2.00 -30.41
CA PHE A 4 15.31 0.72 -30.81
C PHE A 4 15.68 0.29 -32.24
N ALA A 5 15.70 1.22 -33.19
CA ALA A 5 16.08 0.95 -34.58
C ALA A 5 17.55 0.55 -34.74
N ARG A 6 18.46 1.13 -33.93
CA ARG A 6 19.90 0.86 -33.99
C ARG A 6 20.30 -0.40 -33.22
N THR A 7 19.72 -0.61 -32.04
CA THR A 7 20.08 -1.72 -31.15
C THR A 7 19.33 -3.01 -31.49
N TYR A 8 18.05 -2.91 -31.87
CA TYR A 8 17.18 -4.04 -32.17
C TYR A 8 16.58 -3.95 -33.57
N THR A 9 17.44 -3.75 -34.58
CA THR A 9 17.04 -3.47 -35.97
C THR A 9 16.03 -4.49 -36.51
N GLN A 10 16.25 -5.79 -36.29
CA GLN A 10 15.34 -6.82 -36.79
C GLN A 10 13.93 -6.70 -36.20
N GLN A 11 13.82 -6.45 -34.90
CA GLN A 11 12.53 -6.31 -34.22
C GLN A 11 11.84 -5.00 -34.60
N TYR A 12 12.61 -3.91 -34.71
CA TYR A 12 12.11 -2.62 -35.19
C TYR A 12 11.54 -2.74 -36.61
N THR A 13 12.32 -3.28 -37.54
CA THR A 13 11.92 -3.48 -38.93
C THR A 13 10.69 -4.37 -39.04
N LYS A 14 10.62 -5.45 -38.26
CA LYS A 14 9.44 -6.32 -38.17
C LYS A 14 8.20 -5.54 -37.75
N ILE A 15 8.26 -4.79 -36.65
CA ILE A 15 7.11 -4.01 -36.15
C ILE A 15 6.70 -2.95 -37.17
N VAL A 16 7.64 -2.23 -37.77
CA VAL A 16 7.32 -1.19 -38.76
C VAL A 16 6.64 -1.81 -39.98
N HIS A 17 7.19 -2.88 -40.56
CA HIS A 17 6.57 -3.53 -41.73
C HIS A 17 5.21 -4.14 -41.43
N GLU A 18 5.07 -4.83 -40.30
CA GLU A 18 3.80 -5.48 -39.93
C GLU A 18 2.65 -4.48 -39.77
N ASN A 19 2.94 -3.25 -39.38
CA ASN A 19 1.91 -2.21 -39.21
C ASN A 19 1.75 -1.36 -40.48
N SER A 20 2.85 -0.95 -41.15
CA SER A 20 2.75 -0.11 -42.34
C SER A 20 2.27 -0.82 -43.61
N CYS A 21 2.36 -2.15 -43.67
CA CYS A 21 1.86 -2.94 -44.80
C CYS A 21 0.44 -3.50 -44.57
N ARG A 22 -0.14 -3.27 -43.38
CA ARG A 22 -1.54 -3.63 -43.09
C ARG A 22 -2.45 -2.51 -43.59
N ALA A 23 -3.37 -2.85 -44.48
CA ALA A 23 -4.41 -1.94 -44.97
C ALA A 23 -5.77 -2.18 -44.25
N ASP A 24 -5.77 -2.91 -43.14
CA ASP A 24 -6.97 -3.19 -42.35
C ASP A 24 -7.08 -2.27 -41.13
N GLU A 25 -8.25 -2.25 -40.50
CA GLU A 25 -8.55 -1.38 -39.34
C GLU A 25 -7.72 -1.71 -38.08
N HIS A 26 -6.91 -2.77 -38.13
CA HIS A 26 -6.10 -3.28 -37.02
C HIS A 26 -4.64 -2.83 -37.07
N GLU A 27 -4.28 -1.87 -37.95
CA GLU A 27 -2.96 -1.26 -37.95
C GLU A 27 -2.67 -0.57 -36.59
N CYS A 28 -1.51 -0.89 -36.00
CA CYS A 28 -1.03 -0.17 -34.82
C CYS A 28 -0.27 1.09 -35.27
N PRO A 29 -0.72 2.31 -34.94
CA PRO A 29 -0.07 3.53 -35.41
C PRO A 29 1.25 3.77 -34.66
N PHE A 30 2.34 3.18 -35.16
CA PHE A 30 3.63 3.06 -34.47
C PHE A 30 4.19 4.39 -33.93
N GLY A 31 4.07 5.47 -34.71
CA GLY A 31 4.51 6.80 -34.29
C GLY A 31 3.74 7.32 -33.07
N ARG A 32 2.40 7.24 -33.15
CA ARG A 32 1.48 7.69 -32.10
C ARG A 32 1.62 6.83 -30.84
N THR A 33 1.68 5.50 -30.99
CA THR A 33 1.81 4.59 -29.84
C THR A 33 3.15 4.73 -29.14
N SER A 34 4.24 4.97 -29.87
CA SER A 34 5.55 5.21 -29.25
C SER A 34 5.59 6.48 -28.42
N ILE A 35 5.00 7.60 -28.90
CA ILE A 35 4.94 8.85 -28.13
C ILE A 35 4.12 8.64 -26.86
N GLU A 36 2.95 8.02 -26.99
CA GLU A 36 2.07 7.80 -25.85
C GLU A 36 2.69 6.82 -24.83
N LEU A 37 3.39 5.79 -25.31
CA LEU A 37 4.10 4.85 -24.44
C LEU A 37 5.14 5.59 -23.59
N VAL A 38 5.94 6.48 -24.18
CA VAL A 38 6.93 7.26 -23.40
C VAL A 38 6.24 8.05 -22.28
N LYS A 39 5.10 8.70 -22.55
CA LYS A 39 4.34 9.39 -21.49
C LYS A 39 3.90 8.44 -20.38
N VAL A 40 3.32 7.30 -20.74
CA VAL A 40 2.91 6.27 -19.78
C VAL A 40 4.09 5.78 -18.94
N LEU A 41 5.26 5.56 -19.53
CA LEU A 41 6.46 5.17 -18.79
C LEU A 41 6.93 6.28 -17.84
N CYS A 42 6.93 7.54 -18.29
CA CYS A 42 7.25 8.68 -17.44
C CYS A 42 6.28 8.79 -16.25
N ASP A 43 4.99 8.59 -16.47
CA ASP A 43 3.97 8.65 -15.41
C ASP A 43 4.12 7.50 -14.41
N ILE A 44 4.40 6.28 -14.89
CA ILE A 44 4.63 5.11 -14.02
C ILE A 44 5.87 5.33 -13.15
N LEU A 45 6.95 5.86 -13.73
CA LEU A 45 8.22 6.09 -13.06
C LEU A 45 8.30 7.44 -12.35
N ARG A 46 7.25 8.28 -12.45
CA ARG A 46 7.16 9.62 -11.86
C ARG A 46 8.34 10.52 -12.25
N ILE A 47 8.74 10.47 -13.52
CA ILE A 47 9.88 11.24 -14.02
C ILE A 47 9.54 12.74 -13.94
N GLY A 48 10.37 13.50 -13.22
CA GLY A 48 10.19 14.94 -13.01
C GLY A 48 9.53 15.31 -11.68
N GLU A 49 9.04 14.34 -10.91
CA GLU A 49 8.58 14.57 -9.54
C GLU A 49 9.76 14.60 -8.55
N PRO A 50 9.71 15.42 -7.48
CA PRO A 50 10.74 15.40 -6.45
C PRO A 50 10.73 14.06 -5.70
N PRO A 51 11.91 13.51 -5.33
CA PRO A 51 11.97 12.27 -4.57
C PRO A 51 11.29 12.44 -3.20
N ALA A 52 10.57 11.42 -2.75
CA ALA A 52 10.03 11.40 -1.39
C ALA A 52 11.21 11.38 -0.39
N GLU A 53 11.19 12.25 0.62
CA GLU A 53 12.31 12.50 1.54
C GLU A 53 12.78 11.25 2.33
N GLN A 54 12.02 10.14 2.28
CA GLN A 54 12.29 8.90 3.03
C GLN A 54 12.06 7.61 2.24
N SER A 55 11.85 7.66 0.92
CA SER A 55 11.71 6.44 0.13
C SER A 55 13.07 5.80 -0.11
N ALA A 56 13.32 4.64 0.52
CA ALA A 56 14.46 3.78 0.21
C ALA A 56 14.20 2.85 -1.00
N ASP A 57 13.00 2.88 -1.58
CA ASP A 57 12.62 2.01 -2.68
C ASP A 57 13.24 2.46 -4.02
N PHE A 58 13.88 1.51 -4.70
CA PHE A 58 14.39 1.66 -6.07
C PHE A 58 14.07 0.41 -6.88
N GLN A 59 14.18 0.51 -8.20
CA GLN A 59 13.99 -0.59 -9.14
C GLN A 59 15.37 -1.09 -9.62
N PRO A 60 15.86 -2.26 -9.14
CA PRO A 60 17.23 -2.71 -9.40
C PRO A 60 17.56 -2.85 -10.88
N MET A 61 16.59 -3.28 -11.69
CA MET A 61 16.79 -3.50 -13.12
C MET A 61 17.34 -2.28 -13.88
N PHE A 62 17.04 -1.05 -13.46
CA PHE A 62 17.53 0.14 -14.15
C PHE A 62 19.03 0.42 -13.91
N PHE A 63 19.67 -0.30 -12.98
CA PHE A 63 21.13 -0.21 -12.76
C PHE A 63 21.92 -1.25 -13.56
N THR A 64 21.24 -2.07 -14.38
CA THR A 64 21.88 -3.19 -15.11
C THR A 64 22.31 -2.84 -16.53
N HIS A 65 22.10 -1.60 -16.98
CA HIS A 65 22.40 -1.17 -18.35
C HIS A 65 22.72 0.33 -18.42
N ASP A 66 23.57 0.76 -19.37
CA ASP A 66 23.96 2.17 -19.56
C ASP A 66 22.82 3.04 -20.10
N HIS A 67 21.91 2.43 -20.85
CA HIS A 67 20.69 3.04 -21.43
C HIS A 67 19.42 2.33 -20.91
N PRO A 68 19.16 2.39 -19.59
CA PRO A 68 18.20 1.49 -18.97
C PRO A 68 16.74 1.88 -19.31
N PHE A 69 16.47 3.17 -19.52
CA PHE A 69 15.15 3.64 -19.94
C PHE A 69 14.85 3.27 -21.40
N GLU A 70 15.84 3.36 -22.28
CA GLU A 70 15.68 3.00 -23.68
C GLU A 70 15.48 1.50 -23.87
N GLU A 71 16.21 0.66 -23.13
CA GLU A 71 15.99 -0.79 -23.10
C GLU A 71 14.60 -1.15 -22.59
N PHE A 72 14.18 -0.53 -21.48
CA PHE A 72 12.84 -0.68 -20.93
C PHE A 72 11.77 -0.27 -21.95
N PHE A 73 11.95 0.85 -22.65
CA PHE A 73 11.06 1.25 -23.76
C PHE A 73 10.99 0.19 -24.86
N CYS A 74 12.11 -0.42 -25.24
CA CYS A 74 12.14 -1.46 -26.27
C CYS A 74 11.33 -2.69 -25.84
N ILE A 75 11.44 -3.11 -24.59
CA ILE A 75 10.64 -4.21 -24.04
C ILE A 75 9.14 -3.83 -24.07
N CYS A 76 8.80 -2.63 -23.59
CA CYS A 76 7.41 -2.19 -23.51
C CYS A 76 6.76 -1.97 -24.89
N ILE A 77 7.48 -1.49 -25.91
CA ILE A 77 6.89 -1.28 -27.25
C ILE A 77 6.62 -2.62 -27.96
N ILE A 78 7.46 -3.63 -27.73
CA ILE A 78 7.23 -5.00 -28.19
C ILE A 78 5.99 -5.58 -27.50
N THR A 79 5.90 -5.44 -26.17
CA THR A 79 4.72 -5.85 -25.39
C THR A 79 3.46 -5.15 -25.87
N LEU A 80 3.52 -3.85 -26.15
CA LEU A 80 2.40 -3.06 -26.67
C LEU A 80 1.93 -3.60 -28.01
N ASN A 81 2.84 -3.85 -28.96
CA ASN A 81 2.46 -4.35 -30.28
C ASN A 81 1.85 -5.76 -30.18
N ARG A 82 2.37 -6.62 -29.29
CA ARG A 82 1.77 -7.92 -28.99
C ARG A 82 0.37 -7.77 -28.41
N THR A 83 0.19 -6.96 -27.37
CA THR A 83 -1.12 -6.73 -26.73
C THR A 83 -2.14 -6.15 -27.71
N TRP A 84 -1.73 -5.23 -28.59
CA TRP A 84 -2.58 -4.69 -29.65
C TRP A 84 -3.12 -5.80 -30.58
N LYS A 85 -2.26 -6.76 -30.96
CA LYS A 85 -2.63 -7.91 -31.79
C LYS A 85 -3.52 -8.90 -31.04
N ASP A 86 -3.17 -9.23 -29.79
CA ASP A 86 -3.95 -10.14 -28.94
C ASP A 86 -5.38 -9.65 -28.77
N MET A 87 -5.56 -8.33 -28.63
CA MET A 87 -6.87 -7.68 -28.51
C MET A 87 -7.62 -7.54 -29.83
N ARG A 88 -6.96 -7.81 -30.98
CA ARG A 88 -7.45 -7.41 -32.32
C ARG A 88 -7.94 -5.96 -32.30
N ALA A 89 -7.13 -5.08 -31.73
CA ALA A 89 -7.51 -3.69 -31.48
C ALA A 89 -7.56 -2.86 -32.77
N THR A 90 -8.49 -1.90 -32.80
CA THR A 90 -8.55 -0.84 -33.80
C THR A 90 -8.10 0.49 -33.18
N ALA A 91 -8.11 1.57 -33.97
CA ALA A 91 -7.82 2.92 -33.49
C ALA A 91 -8.76 3.38 -32.34
N GLU A 92 -9.98 2.84 -32.25
CA GLU A 92 -10.94 3.17 -31.18
C GLU A 92 -10.55 2.54 -29.83
N ASP A 93 -9.90 1.39 -29.86
CA ASP A 93 -9.46 0.68 -28.65
C ASP A 93 -8.14 1.20 -28.09
N PHE A 94 -7.56 2.24 -28.71
CA PHE A 94 -6.26 2.80 -28.33
C PHE A 94 -6.11 3.00 -26.82
N GLN A 95 -7.07 3.67 -26.18
CA GLN A 95 -7.02 3.91 -24.72
C GLN A 95 -7.13 2.63 -23.90
N LYS A 96 -7.94 1.65 -24.35
CA LYS A 96 -8.08 0.36 -23.66
C LYS A 96 -6.80 -0.46 -23.75
N VAL A 97 -6.13 -0.47 -24.91
CA VAL A 97 -4.84 -1.14 -25.09
C VAL A 97 -3.80 -0.54 -24.12
N PHE A 98 -3.71 0.80 -24.04
CA PHE A 98 -2.80 1.46 -23.11
C PHE A 98 -3.14 1.18 -21.64
N SER A 99 -4.42 1.09 -21.29
CA SER A 99 -4.83 0.65 -19.95
C SER A 99 -4.30 -0.75 -19.62
N VAL A 100 -4.41 -1.71 -20.53
CA VAL A 100 -3.88 -3.07 -20.36
C VAL A 100 -2.35 -3.05 -20.26
N VAL A 101 -1.67 -2.35 -21.16
CA VAL A 101 -0.19 -2.28 -21.18
C VAL A 101 0.36 -1.60 -19.93
N ARG A 102 -0.28 -0.52 -19.47
CA ARG A 102 0.07 0.14 -18.20
C ARG A 102 -0.02 -0.84 -17.03
N GLU A 103 -1.07 -1.66 -16.99
CA GLU A 103 -1.26 -2.65 -15.95
C GLU A 103 -0.24 -3.80 -16.02
N GLN A 104 0.07 -4.31 -17.22
CA GLN A 104 1.14 -5.28 -17.45
C GLN A 104 2.48 -4.79 -16.86
N ILE A 105 2.83 -3.53 -17.14
CA ILE A 105 4.07 -2.90 -16.65
C ILE A 105 4.04 -2.76 -15.13
N ILE A 106 2.96 -2.18 -14.56
CA ILE A 106 2.85 -1.94 -13.12
C ILE A 106 2.90 -3.26 -12.34
N ARG A 107 2.17 -4.29 -12.77
CA ARG A 107 2.18 -5.61 -12.11
C ARG A 107 3.58 -6.22 -12.16
N THR A 108 4.27 -6.14 -13.30
CA THR A 108 5.65 -6.64 -13.42
C THR A 108 6.62 -5.88 -12.51
N LEU A 109 6.54 -4.55 -12.44
CA LEU A 109 7.40 -3.73 -11.57
C LEU A 109 7.18 -3.99 -10.07
N LYS A 110 5.96 -4.40 -9.67
CA LYS A 110 5.67 -4.80 -8.28
C LYS A 110 6.40 -6.08 -7.88
N GLU A 111 6.72 -6.95 -8.82
CA GLU A 111 7.52 -8.17 -8.58
C GLU A 111 9.03 -7.90 -8.48
N ARG A 112 9.46 -6.63 -8.52
CA ARG A 112 10.84 -6.16 -8.33
C ARG A 112 11.90 -7.00 -9.08
N PRO A 113 11.84 -7.05 -10.43
CA PRO A 113 12.85 -7.77 -11.20
C PRO A 113 14.25 -7.19 -10.97
N GLU A 114 15.24 -8.07 -10.87
CA GLU A 114 16.63 -7.71 -10.60
C GLU A 114 17.32 -7.13 -11.84
N ASN A 115 16.89 -7.54 -13.04
CA ASN A 115 17.45 -7.11 -14.31
C ASN A 115 16.39 -7.00 -15.42
N LEU A 116 16.76 -6.36 -16.54
CA LEU A 116 15.86 -6.11 -17.66
C LEU A 116 15.41 -7.38 -18.40
N GLU A 117 16.20 -8.45 -18.35
CA GLU A 117 15.82 -9.73 -18.97
C GLU A 117 14.79 -10.49 -18.13
N GLU A 118 14.90 -10.42 -16.80
CA GLU A 118 13.87 -10.92 -15.89
C GLU A 118 12.55 -10.13 -16.06
N PHE A 119 12.63 -8.80 -16.18
CA PHE A 119 11.46 -7.99 -16.51
C PHE A 119 10.83 -8.43 -17.85
N ARG A 120 11.65 -8.68 -18.88
CA ARG A 120 11.18 -9.18 -20.19
C ARG A 120 10.47 -10.53 -20.06
N ALA A 121 11.02 -11.46 -19.29
CA ALA A 121 10.42 -12.78 -19.08
C ALA A 121 9.08 -12.68 -18.33
N LYS A 122 9.02 -11.90 -17.23
CA LYS A 122 7.81 -11.71 -16.43
C LYS A 122 6.69 -11.01 -17.21
N ILE A 123 6.99 -9.91 -17.89
CA ILE A 123 5.96 -9.19 -18.68
C ILE A 123 5.49 -10.01 -19.89
N ALA A 124 6.31 -10.95 -20.38
CA ALA A 124 5.90 -11.87 -21.44
C ALA A 124 4.77 -12.82 -20.99
N LEU A 125 4.72 -13.20 -19.70
CA LEU A 125 3.66 -14.06 -19.15
C LEU A 125 2.33 -13.33 -18.96
N LEU A 126 2.37 -12.01 -18.74
CA LEU A 126 1.17 -11.18 -18.58
C LEU A 126 0.51 -10.85 -19.93
N THR A 127 -0.04 -11.85 -20.61
CA THR A 127 -0.81 -11.67 -21.86
C THR A 127 -2.11 -10.90 -21.63
N TYR A 128 -2.76 -10.43 -22.69
CA TYR A 128 -4.08 -9.79 -22.59
C TYR A 128 -5.11 -10.70 -21.88
N GLN A 129 -5.11 -11.99 -22.19
CA GLN A 129 -6.00 -12.96 -21.54
C GLN A 129 -5.73 -13.07 -20.04
N THR A 130 -4.44 -13.12 -19.66
CA THR A 130 -4.03 -13.18 -18.25
C THR A 130 -4.49 -11.95 -17.48
N ILE A 131 -4.28 -10.74 -18.03
CA ILE A 131 -4.77 -9.50 -17.44
C ILE A 131 -6.30 -9.49 -17.34
N THR A 132 -7.00 -9.97 -18.37
CA THR A 132 -8.48 -10.03 -18.36
C THR A 132 -9.00 -10.99 -17.28
N ASN A 133 -8.38 -12.16 -17.13
CA ASN A 133 -8.72 -13.12 -16.08
C ASN A 133 -8.44 -12.53 -14.69
N LEU A 134 -7.29 -11.87 -14.48
CA LEU A 134 -6.96 -11.21 -13.23
C LEU A 134 -7.97 -10.11 -12.88
N ARG A 135 -8.34 -9.25 -13.84
CA ARG A 135 -9.39 -8.24 -13.66
C ARG A 135 -10.75 -8.85 -13.34
N GLN A 136 -11.07 -10.01 -13.93
CA GLN A 136 -12.31 -10.71 -13.62
C GLN A 136 -12.30 -11.30 -12.21
N GLN A 137 -11.23 -11.97 -11.81
CA GLN A 137 -11.05 -12.48 -10.45
C GLN A 137 -11.11 -11.35 -9.42
N GLU A 138 -10.45 -10.22 -9.68
CA GLU A 138 -10.49 -9.04 -8.81
C GLU A 138 -11.89 -8.44 -8.71
N ARG A 139 -12.66 -8.42 -9.81
CA ARG A 139 -14.07 -7.98 -9.79
C ARG A 139 -14.95 -8.92 -8.99
N ILE A 140 -14.89 -10.23 -9.25
CA ILE A 140 -15.69 -11.24 -8.52
C ILE A 140 -15.35 -11.18 -7.03
N SER A 141 -14.07 -11.19 -6.69
CA SER A 141 -13.61 -11.11 -5.31
C SER A 141 -14.02 -9.81 -4.62
N LYS A 142 -14.09 -8.70 -5.37
CA LYS A 142 -14.59 -7.43 -4.87
C LYS A 142 -16.10 -7.43 -4.72
N GLU A 143 -16.85 -8.00 -5.65
CA GLU A 143 -18.32 -8.11 -5.58
C GLU A 143 -18.78 -9.03 -4.44
N GLU A 144 -18.06 -10.13 -4.18
CA GLU A 144 -18.27 -11.01 -3.02
C GLU A 144 -17.95 -10.29 -1.71
N CYS A 145 -16.83 -9.56 -1.69
CA CYS A 145 -16.44 -8.74 -0.53
C CYS A 145 -17.42 -7.59 -0.30
N ASP A 146 -17.90 -6.93 -1.34
CA ASP A 146 -18.85 -5.81 -1.29
C ASP A 146 -20.31 -6.29 -1.23
N SER A 147 -20.52 -7.61 -1.15
CA SER A 147 -21.85 -8.19 -1.12
C SER A 147 -22.65 -7.64 0.04
N THR A 148 -23.81 -7.09 -0.30
CA THR A 148 -24.78 -6.51 0.62
C THR A 148 -25.76 -7.54 1.16
N ALA A 149 -25.54 -8.83 0.86
CA ALA A 149 -26.35 -9.92 1.40
C ALA A 149 -26.37 -9.82 2.94
N SER A 150 -27.56 -9.93 3.54
CA SER A 150 -27.74 -9.72 4.99
C SER A 150 -26.84 -10.64 5.81
N ALA A 151 -26.60 -11.87 5.35
CA ALA A 151 -25.70 -12.83 5.98
C ALA A 151 -24.24 -12.34 6.03
N ILE A 152 -23.73 -11.78 4.93
CA ILE A 152 -22.35 -11.28 4.83
C ILE A 152 -22.18 -10.01 5.68
N VAL A 153 -23.17 -9.12 5.70
CA VAL A 153 -23.16 -7.93 6.56
C VAL A 153 -23.14 -8.33 8.03
N LYS A 154 -24.02 -9.23 8.47
CA LYS A 154 -24.04 -9.75 9.85
C LYS A 154 -22.74 -10.46 10.22
N LEU A 155 -22.14 -11.18 9.28
CA LEU A 155 -20.85 -11.84 9.48
C LEU A 155 -19.73 -10.80 9.68
N LYS A 156 -19.69 -9.77 8.84
CA LYS A 156 -18.74 -8.65 9.01
C LYS A 156 -18.89 -7.98 10.36
N GLU A 157 -20.11 -7.67 10.80
CA GLU A 157 -20.38 -7.07 12.12
C GLU A 157 -19.87 -7.94 13.27
N LYS A 158 -20.06 -9.26 13.19
CA LYS A 158 -19.57 -10.20 14.21
C LYS A 158 -18.04 -10.31 14.26
N ILE A 159 -17.37 -10.21 13.11
CA ILE A 159 -15.92 -10.39 12.98
C ILE A 159 -15.16 -9.08 13.27
N SER A 160 -15.76 -7.92 12.95
CA SER A 160 -15.13 -6.60 13.06
C SER A 160 -14.45 -6.34 14.41
N PRO A 161 -15.04 -6.65 15.58
CA PRO A 161 -14.39 -6.42 16.88
C PRO A 161 -13.08 -7.19 17.03
N HIS A 162 -13.02 -8.42 16.53
CA HIS A 162 -11.82 -9.24 16.60
C HIS A 162 -10.69 -8.67 15.71
N ILE A 163 -11.03 -8.22 14.50
CA ILE A 163 -10.07 -7.56 13.61
C ILE A 163 -9.52 -6.27 14.23
N LEU A 164 -10.38 -5.48 14.85
CA LEU A 164 -9.95 -4.26 15.56
C LEU A 164 -9.04 -4.56 16.74
N ASP A 165 -9.29 -5.64 17.49
CA ASP A 165 -8.40 -6.08 18.57
C ASP A 165 -7.04 -6.54 18.03
N LEU A 166 -7.02 -7.26 16.91
CA LEU A 166 -5.77 -7.67 16.26
C LEU A 166 -4.94 -6.45 15.81
N ILE A 167 -5.58 -5.46 15.19
CA ILE A 167 -4.91 -4.21 14.80
C ILE A 167 -4.38 -3.50 16.05
N LYS A 168 -5.18 -3.41 17.11
CA LYS A 168 -4.76 -2.83 18.39
C LYS A 168 -3.53 -3.53 18.96
N GLN A 169 -3.51 -4.87 18.99
CA GLN A 169 -2.37 -5.65 19.46
C GLN A 169 -1.11 -5.38 18.63
N GLN A 170 -1.24 -5.26 17.30
CA GLN A 170 -0.13 -4.90 16.42
C GLN A 170 0.39 -3.49 16.73
N ARG A 171 -0.48 -2.50 16.91
CA ARG A 171 -0.08 -1.12 17.25
C ARG A 171 0.66 -1.06 18.58
N LEU A 172 0.16 -1.75 19.60
CA LEU A 172 0.82 -1.82 20.90
C LEU A 172 2.18 -2.52 20.81
N SER A 173 2.28 -3.60 20.02
CA SER A 173 3.55 -4.29 19.77
C SER A 173 4.57 -3.38 19.08
N TYR A 174 4.13 -2.59 18.09
CA TYR A 174 4.97 -1.59 17.42
C TYR A 174 5.49 -0.52 18.41
N LEU A 175 4.63 -0.03 19.30
CA LEU A 175 5.06 0.89 20.36
C LEU A 175 6.07 0.24 21.30
N VAL A 176 5.91 -1.04 21.63
CA VAL A 176 6.83 -1.78 22.52
C VAL A 176 8.21 -1.97 21.88
N GLU A 177 8.27 -2.23 20.58
CA GLU A 177 9.52 -2.24 19.81
C GLU A 177 10.17 -0.85 19.88
N GLY A 178 9.38 0.19 19.60
CA GLY A 178 9.78 1.59 19.70
C GLY A 178 10.23 2.20 18.38
N THR A 179 10.51 3.49 18.41
CA THR A 179 10.90 4.22 17.20
C THR A 179 11.92 5.30 17.50
N ARG A 180 12.80 5.52 16.53
CA ARG A 180 13.81 6.58 16.54
C ARG A 180 13.23 7.83 15.85
N PHE A 181 13.34 8.96 16.53
CA PHE A 181 12.86 10.26 16.08
C PHE A 181 14.03 11.23 15.93
N SER A 182 13.91 12.16 14.99
CA SER A 182 14.93 13.21 14.82
C SER A 182 14.69 14.35 15.82
N LYS A 183 15.76 14.93 16.34
CA LYS A 183 15.65 16.15 17.16
C LYS A 183 15.47 17.38 16.28
N TYR A 184 14.65 18.31 16.73
CA TYR A 184 14.45 19.59 16.08
C TYR A 184 14.95 20.71 16.98
N SER A 185 15.65 21.68 16.40
CA SER A 185 16.12 22.88 17.09
C SER A 185 15.81 24.09 16.22
N ARG A 186 15.16 25.11 16.80
CA ARG A 186 14.71 26.32 16.09
C ARG A 186 13.98 26.00 14.78
N GLY A 187 13.12 24.98 14.82
CA GLY A 187 12.33 24.54 13.67
C GLY A 187 13.08 23.78 12.57
N THR A 188 14.37 23.48 12.76
CA THR A 188 15.18 22.74 11.78
C THR A 188 15.59 21.39 12.35
N ARG A 189 15.54 20.34 11.51
CA ARG A 189 16.05 19.02 11.88
C ARG A 189 17.53 19.14 12.21
N SER A 190 17.90 18.72 13.42
CA SER A 190 19.28 18.65 13.83
C SER A 190 19.91 17.44 13.15
N LYS A 191 20.99 17.69 12.39
CA LYS A 191 21.73 16.62 11.73
C LYS A 191 22.35 15.69 12.78
N ASP A 192 22.24 14.38 12.56
CA ASP A 192 22.87 13.32 13.37
C ASP A 192 22.51 13.36 14.86
N LYS A 193 21.33 13.92 15.19
CA LYS A 193 20.81 13.95 16.56
C LYS A 193 19.44 13.30 16.63
N PHE A 194 19.37 12.20 17.37
CA PHE A 194 18.17 11.39 17.49
C PHE A 194 17.79 11.18 18.94
N TRP A 195 16.54 10.78 19.13
CA TRP A 195 16.04 10.27 20.40
C TRP A 195 15.14 9.07 20.11
N TYR A 196 15.01 8.18 21.07
CA TYR A 196 14.23 6.96 20.94
C TYR A 196 13.08 7.01 21.93
N ALA A 197 11.92 6.50 21.53
CA ALA A 197 10.79 6.30 22.42
C ALA A 197 10.21 4.90 22.22
N ARG A 198 9.87 4.23 23.32
CA ARG A 198 9.24 2.90 23.30
C ARG A 198 8.34 2.68 24.52
N LEU A 199 7.32 1.87 24.34
CA LEU A 199 6.41 1.45 25.39
C LEU A 199 7.01 0.26 26.16
N SER A 200 6.83 0.25 27.47
CA SER A 200 7.15 -0.92 28.31
C SER A 200 6.26 -2.11 27.93
N PRO A 201 6.73 -3.37 27.97
CA PRO A 201 5.95 -4.55 27.58
C PRO A 201 4.62 -4.75 28.32
N ASN A 202 4.46 -4.15 29.51
CA ASN A 202 3.20 -4.19 30.26
C ASN A 202 2.22 -3.05 29.88
N HIS A 203 2.57 -2.24 28.89
CA HIS A 203 1.82 -1.10 28.37
C HIS A 203 1.54 0.02 29.38
N LYS A 204 2.38 0.19 30.42
CA LYS A 204 2.17 1.18 31.49
C LYS A 204 3.06 2.40 31.44
N VAL A 205 4.22 2.34 30.79
CA VAL A 205 5.21 3.42 30.79
C VAL A 205 5.82 3.59 29.40
N ILE A 206 5.85 4.82 28.89
CA ILE A 206 6.62 5.19 27.71
C ILE A 206 8.01 5.65 28.18
N HIS A 207 9.04 4.93 27.75
CA HIS A 207 10.44 5.24 28.00
C HIS A 207 11.01 6.00 26.82
N TYR A 208 11.78 7.05 27.08
CA TYR A 208 12.41 7.83 26.03
C TYR A 208 13.74 8.46 26.46
N GLY A 209 14.57 8.78 25.49
CA GLY A 209 15.92 9.29 25.74
C GLY A 209 16.72 9.49 24.47
N ASP A 210 17.89 10.09 24.61
CA ASP A 210 18.79 10.33 23.49
C ASP A 210 19.36 9.01 22.96
N CYS A 211 19.55 8.93 21.64
CA CYS A 211 20.10 7.73 21.02
C CYS A 211 20.99 8.05 19.83
N ASP A 212 21.89 7.12 19.53
CA ASP A 212 22.72 7.13 18.34
C ASP A 212 21.97 6.50 17.16
N GLU A 213 22.49 6.69 15.94
CA GLU A 213 21.83 6.22 14.72
C GLU A 213 21.89 4.69 14.55
N LYS A 214 22.92 4.04 15.10
CA LYS A 214 23.28 2.64 14.78
C LYS A 214 22.76 1.61 15.79
N THR A 215 22.34 2.03 16.97
CA THR A 215 22.01 1.13 18.08
C THR A 215 20.61 1.43 18.60
N VAL A 216 19.80 0.38 18.79
CA VAL A 216 18.49 0.48 19.43
C VAL A 216 18.70 0.44 20.95
N PRO A 217 18.32 1.50 21.70
CA PRO A 217 18.49 1.52 23.14
C PRO A 217 17.62 0.48 23.86
N THR A 218 18.16 -0.09 24.93
CA THR A 218 17.42 -0.88 25.91
C THR A 218 16.50 0.00 26.77
N LEU A 219 15.52 -0.60 27.44
CA LEU A 219 14.60 0.13 28.34
C LEU A 219 15.32 0.83 29.51
N GLU A 220 16.47 0.31 29.93
CA GLU A 220 17.27 0.82 31.05
C GLU A 220 18.11 2.04 30.66
N GLU A 221 18.56 2.11 29.40
CA GLU A 221 19.30 3.25 28.84
C GLU A 221 18.42 4.48 28.63
N LEU A 222 17.10 4.29 28.49
CA LEU A 222 16.12 5.36 28.33
C LEU A 222 15.73 5.93 29.71
N THR A 223 16.40 7.02 30.09
CA THR A 223 16.29 7.60 31.44
C THR A 223 14.95 8.28 31.73
N ASN A 224 14.27 8.81 30.70
CA ASN A 224 13.03 9.55 30.89
C ASN A 224 11.81 8.64 30.73
N LYS A 225 10.77 8.91 31.52
CA LYS A 225 9.59 8.07 31.62
C LYS A 225 8.32 8.91 31.69
N VAL A 226 7.29 8.46 30.98
CA VAL A 226 5.91 8.95 31.09
C VAL A 226 5.03 7.76 31.45
N ALA A 227 4.31 7.82 32.57
CA ALA A 227 3.33 6.79 32.87
C ALA A 227 2.11 6.99 31.96
N VAL A 228 1.60 5.90 31.38
CA VAL A 228 0.45 5.93 30.47
C VAL A 228 -0.80 6.48 31.17
N ILE A 229 -0.93 6.23 32.47
CA ILE A 229 -2.05 6.74 33.28
C ILE A 229 -2.02 8.28 33.43
N ASP A 230 -0.87 8.91 33.27
CA ASP A 230 -0.73 10.37 33.38
C ASP A 230 -0.99 11.08 32.05
N ILE A 231 -1.24 10.32 30.97
CA ILE A 231 -1.54 10.87 29.65
C ILE A 231 -2.98 11.35 29.61
N LYS A 232 -3.14 12.64 29.33
CA LYS A 232 -4.45 13.30 29.24
C LYS A 232 -5.08 13.17 27.86
N GLN A 233 -4.34 13.59 26.83
CA GLN A 233 -4.80 13.58 25.44
C GLN A 233 -3.63 13.63 24.46
N LEU A 234 -3.89 13.15 23.25
CA LEU A 234 -3.02 13.26 22.08
C LEU A 234 -3.44 14.50 21.26
N LEU A 235 -2.45 15.29 20.83
CA LEU A 235 -2.62 16.41 19.90
C LEU A 235 -1.92 16.08 18.58
N GLU A 236 -2.50 16.51 17.47
CA GLU A 236 -1.96 16.25 16.14
C GLU A 236 -1.73 17.53 15.33
N GLY A 237 -0.70 17.50 14.50
CA GLY A 237 -0.31 18.53 13.57
C GLY A 237 -0.26 19.94 14.15
N LYS A 238 -1.12 20.84 13.66
CA LYS A 238 -1.11 22.27 14.04
C LYS A 238 -1.52 22.53 15.48
N GLU A 239 -2.18 21.57 16.14
CA GLU A 239 -2.58 21.69 17.54
C GLU A 239 -1.39 21.46 18.49
N CYS A 240 -0.32 20.83 18.00
CA CYS A 240 0.90 20.61 18.74
C CYS A 240 1.57 21.94 19.15
N PRO A 241 1.95 22.13 20.42
CA PRO A 241 2.59 23.36 20.89
C PRO A 241 3.87 23.71 20.11
N HIS A 242 4.73 22.70 19.86
CA HIS A 242 5.99 22.87 19.14
C HIS A 242 5.82 23.27 17.66
N MET A 243 4.64 23.07 17.08
CA MET A 243 4.36 23.49 15.70
C MET A 243 4.00 24.98 15.59
N LYS A 244 3.54 25.62 16.67
CA LYS A 244 3.26 27.07 16.69
C LYS A 244 4.53 27.91 16.56
N GLU A 245 5.67 27.35 16.96
CA GLU A 245 7.00 27.97 16.84
C GLU A 245 7.66 27.73 15.46
N MET A 246 7.21 26.70 14.71
CA MET A 246 7.75 26.26 13.43
C MET A 246 7.15 26.95 12.18
N ARG A 247 6.75 28.22 12.27
CA ARG A 247 5.91 28.99 11.30
C ARG A 247 6.34 28.98 9.81
N THR A 248 7.47 28.39 9.42
CA THR A 248 8.06 28.50 8.07
C THR A 248 7.93 27.27 7.16
N ARG A 249 7.31 26.14 7.56
CA ARG A 249 7.11 25.00 6.63
C ARG A 249 5.67 24.50 6.56
N LYS A 250 5.16 24.37 5.32
CA LYS A 250 3.81 23.87 5.00
C LYS A 250 3.64 22.35 5.19
N ASN A 251 4.73 21.55 5.23
CA ASN A 251 4.64 20.09 5.18
C ASN A 251 5.03 19.37 6.49
N ALA A 252 5.86 19.97 7.36
CA ALA A 252 6.31 19.33 8.60
C ALA A 252 5.19 19.16 9.65
N GLY A 253 4.12 19.94 9.54
CA GLY A 253 2.98 19.87 10.45
C GLY A 253 2.05 18.69 10.23
N ASN A 254 2.24 17.86 9.20
CA ASN A 254 1.37 16.70 8.97
C ASN A 254 1.83 15.45 9.74
N LEU A 255 3.08 15.41 10.21
CA LEU A 255 3.66 14.25 10.91
C LEU A 255 3.99 14.56 12.38
N ALA A 256 3.56 15.72 12.86
CA ALA A 256 3.78 16.15 14.23
C ALA A 256 2.64 15.66 15.13
N PHE A 257 2.96 15.15 16.31
CA PHE A 257 1.98 14.82 17.35
C PHE A 257 2.57 15.09 18.73
N SER A 258 1.73 15.34 19.72
CA SER A 258 2.18 15.66 21.09
C SER A 258 1.31 14.95 22.12
N ILE A 259 1.95 14.39 23.15
CA ILE A 259 1.27 13.80 24.30
C ILE A 259 1.22 14.85 25.41
N THR A 260 0.02 15.17 25.89
CA THR A 260 -0.17 16.08 27.02
C THR A 260 -0.33 15.29 28.33
N LEU A 261 0.23 15.81 29.41
CA LEU A 261 0.23 15.14 30.72
C LEU A 261 -0.63 15.90 31.73
N ASP A 262 -1.30 15.17 32.63
CA ASP A 262 -2.19 15.76 33.65
C ASP A 262 -1.43 16.46 34.79
N SER A 263 -0.21 16.02 35.10
CA SER A 263 0.49 16.37 36.35
C SER A 263 1.16 17.75 36.35
N MET A 264 1.29 18.41 35.20
CA MET A 264 1.99 19.70 35.07
C MET A 264 1.35 20.55 33.96
N GLU A 265 0.73 21.68 34.31
CA GLU A 265 0.20 22.62 33.31
C GLU A 265 1.30 22.97 32.29
N ASN A 266 1.06 22.64 31.01
CA ASN A 266 1.90 22.90 29.83
C ASN A 266 3.12 21.98 29.58
N THR A 267 3.21 20.79 30.17
CA THR A 267 4.27 19.85 29.75
C THR A 267 3.73 18.89 28.68
N THR A 268 4.30 18.97 27.47
CA THR A 268 4.02 18.03 26.38
C THR A 268 5.27 17.21 26.04
N LEU A 269 5.05 15.95 25.66
CA LEU A 269 6.06 15.15 24.97
C LEU A 269 5.80 15.27 23.47
N ASP A 270 6.68 16.00 22.80
CA ASP A 270 6.52 16.41 21.40
C ASP A 270 7.24 15.44 20.45
N PHE A 271 6.55 15.04 19.39
CA PHE A 271 7.05 14.11 18.37
C PHE A 271 6.92 14.71 16.98
N VAL A 272 7.86 14.34 16.11
CA VAL A 272 7.75 14.49 14.65
C VAL A 272 8.12 13.15 14.06
N ALA A 273 7.11 12.41 13.57
CA ALA A 273 7.32 11.10 12.98
C ALA A 273 8.26 11.18 11.77
N PRO A 274 9.09 10.15 11.53
CA PRO A 274 9.84 10.05 10.29
C PRO A 274 8.87 10.04 9.11
N ASP A 275 7.96 9.08 9.04
CA ASP A 275 7.05 8.87 7.92
C ASP A 275 5.59 8.80 8.36
N GLU A 276 4.68 8.76 7.38
CA GLU A 276 3.23 8.70 7.57
C GLU A 276 2.78 7.40 8.24
N THR A 277 3.43 6.27 7.96
CA THR A 277 3.10 4.98 8.57
C THR A 277 3.43 4.99 10.05
N THR A 278 4.63 5.48 10.41
CA THR A 278 5.05 5.66 11.80
C THR A 278 4.12 6.62 12.53
N PHE A 279 3.74 7.74 11.90
CA PHE A 279 2.78 8.68 12.47
C PHE A 279 1.46 7.97 12.81
N HIS A 280 0.86 7.28 11.85
CA HIS A 280 -0.38 6.54 12.05
C HIS A 280 -0.28 5.45 13.12
N TYR A 281 0.82 4.70 13.15
CA TYR A 281 1.01 3.64 14.14
C TYR A 281 1.16 4.19 15.55
N TRP A 282 1.87 5.30 15.72
CA TRP A 282 2.01 5.94 17.02
C TRP A 282 0.71 6.57 17.51
N THR A 283 0.00 7.33 16.66
CA THR A 283 -1.26 7.97 17.06
C THR A 283 -2.34 6.94 17.37
N ASP A 284 -2.51 5.91 16.53
CA ASP A 284 -3.43 4.80 16.83
C ASP A 284 -3.05 4.05 18.10
N GLY A 285 -1.76 3.75 18.29
CA GLY A 285 -1.29 3.05 19.48
C GLY A 285 -1.54 3.84 20.76
N ILE A 286 -1.32 5.16 20.75
CA ILE A 286 -1.60 6.05 21.87
C ILE A 286 -3.11 6.12 22.13
N ASN A 287 -3.93 6.29 21.09
CA ASN A 287 -5.40 6.28 21.23
C ASN A 287 -5.88 4.95 21.83
N ALA A 288 -5.30 3.82 21.40
CA ALA A 288 -5.60 2.50 21.94
C ALA A 288 -5.22 2.34 23.43
N LEU A 289 -4.12 2.97 23.88
CA LEU A 289 -3.72 3.03 25.29
C LEU A 289 -4.71 3.86 26.12
N LEU A 290 -5.24 4.94 25.54
CA LEU A 290 -6.25 5.81 26.16
C LEU A 290 -7.68 5.24 26.10
N GLY A 291 -7.86 4.07 25.50
CA GLY A 291 -9.19 3.48 25.27
C GLY A 291 -10.04 4.26 24.26
N GLN A 292 -9.41 5.11 23.45
CA GLN A 292 -10.03 5.88 22.38
C GLN A 292 -10.00 5.10 21.06
N GLU A 293 -10.81 5.54 20.10
CA GLU A 293 -10.84 4.91 18.79
C GLU A 293 -9.57 5.23 17.98
N MET A 294 -9.04 4.22 17.29
CA MET A 294 -7.99 4.38 16.28
C MET A 294 -8.61 4.98 15.01
N THR A 295 -8.14 6.15 14.59
CA THR A 295 -8.75 6.96 13.51
C THR A 295 -7.87 7.10 12.27
N SER A 296 -6.66 6.55 12.29
CA SER A 296 -5.71 6.73 11.19
C SER A 296 -6.20 6.09 9.88
N LYS A 297 -5.67 6.62 8.76
CA LYS A 297 -5.89 6.02 7.44
C LYS A 297 -5.34 4.60 7.38
N GLN A 298 -4.19 4.36 8.00
CA GLN A 298 -3.56 3.03 8.03
C GLN A 298 -4.41 2.00 8.79
N LYS A 299 -5.04 2.37 9.92
CA LYS A 299 -5.97 1.46 10.61
C LYS A 299 -7.15 1.09 9.72
N LYS A 300 -7.69 2.04 8.95
CA LYS A 300 -8.78 1.75 8.02
C LYS A 300 -8.33 0.79 6.92
N GLU A 301 -7.19 1.04 6.30
CA GLU A 301 -6.63 0.16 5.26
C GLU A 301 -6.34 -1.26 5.80
N ASP A 302 -5.76 -1.37 7.00
CA ASP A 302 -5.52 -2.65 7.67
C ASP A 302 -6.84 -3.37 7.98
N PHE A 303 -7.84 -2.65 8.49
CA PHE A 303 -9.15 -3.20 8.82
C PHE A 303 -9.87 -3.73 7.58
N ASP A 304 -9.92 -2.94 6.51
CA ASP A 304 -10.58 -3.33 5.25
C ASP A 304 -9.89 -4.56 4.65
N THR A 305 -8.55 -4.60 4.70
CA THR A 305 -7.76 -5.73 4.18
C THR A 305 -8.01 -7.01 4.99
N LEU A 306 -7.87 -6.94 6.31
CA LEU A 306 -8.01 -8.09 7.20
C LEU A 306 -9.45 -8.61 7.21
N LEU A 307 -10.44 -7.71 7.26
CA LEU A 307 -11.85 -8.09 7.19
C LEU A 307 -12.17 -8.74 5.84
N SER A 308 -11.68 -8.19 4.73
CA SER A 308 -11.87 -8.78 3.40
C SER A 308 -11.28 -10.18 3.33
N MET A 309 -10.05 -10.38 3.83
CA MET A 309 -9.40 -11.68 3.85
C MET A 309 -10.16 -12.69 4.71
N GLU A 310 -10.55 -12.31 5.94
CA GLU A 310 -11.30 -13.20 6.84
C GLU A 310 -12.65 -13.58 6.24
N ILE A 311 -13.38 -12.63 5.64
CA ILE A 311 -14.65 -12.93 4.95
C ILE A 311 -14.43 -13.90 3.81
N LYS A 312 -13.41 -13.70 2.96
CA LYS A 312 -13.09 -14.64 1.87
C LYS A 312 -12.82 -16.03 2.39
N LEU A 313 -12.03 -16.17 3.46
CA LEU A 313 -11.74 -17.46 4.08
C LEU A 313 -13.02 -18.17 4.55
N ARG A 314 -13.97 -17.44 5.15
CA ARG A 314 -15.26 -18.01 5.58
C ARG A 314 -16.18 -18.37 4.41
N LEU A 315 -16.05 -17.69 3.27
CA LEU A 315 -16.88 -17.94 2.09
C LEU A 315 -16.33 -19.06 1.20
N LEU A 316 -15.11 -19.57 1.44
CA LEU A 316 -14.56 -20.72 0.72
C LEU A 316 -15.48 -21.95 0.81
N ASP A 317 -16.09 -22.19 1.97
CA ASP A 317 -17.01 -23.32 2.18
C ASP A 317 -18.33 -23.17 1.40
N THR A 318 -18.62 -21.99 0.88
CA THR A 318 -19.83 -21.65 0.12
C THR A 318 -19.54 -21.36 -1.35
N GLU A 319 -18.34 -21.66 -1.83
CA GLU A 319 -17.95 -21.42 -3.22
C GLU A 319 -18.87 -22.21 -4.18
N GLY A 320 -19.45 -21.50 -5.15
CA GLY A 320 -20.40 -22.07 -6.12
C GLY A 320 -21.85 -22.23 -5.61
N VAL A 321 -22.15 -21.82 -4.38
CA VAL A 321 -23.51 -21.78 -3.83
C VAL A 321 -24.09 -20.37 -3.96
N ASP A 322 -25.33 -20.24 -4.43
CA ASP A 322 -26.02 -18.95 -4.49
C ASP A 322 -26.40 -18.48 -3.07
N ILE A 323 -25.69 -17.46 -2.57
CA ILE A 323 -25.98 -16.85 -1.28
C ILE A 323 -27.18 -15.92 -1.46
N SER A 324 -28.38 -16.49 -1.29
CA SER A 324 -29.63 -15.75 -1.26
C SER A 324 -29.53 -14.56 -0.28
N LYS A 325 -30.15 -13.43 -0.66
CA LYS A 325 -30.23 -12.23 0.18
C LYS A 325 -31.01 -12.49 1.48
N ASP A 326 -32.01 -13.37 1.41
CA ASP A 326 -32.84 -13.77 2.54
C ASP A 326 -32.46 -15.19 3.00
N PRO A 327 -32.25 -15.38 4.32
CA PRO A 327 -31.97 -16.70 4.86
C PRO A 327 -33.20 -17.61 4.67
N PRO A 328 -33.01 -18.89 4.30
CA PRO A 328 -34.12 -19.84 4.24
C PRO A 328 -34.78 -19.97 5.62
N PRO A 329 -36.10 -20.24 5.69
CA PRO A 329 -36.78 -20.43 6.96
C PRO A 329 -36.20 -21.64 7.68
N ILE A 330 -35.98 -21.50 8.99
CA ILE A 330 -35.64 -22.63 9.85
C ILE A 330 -36.90 -23.50 9.98
N PRO A 331 -36.85 -24.81 9.66
CA PRO A 331 -38.00 -25.69 9.84
C PRO A 331 -38.38 -25.80 11.32
N GLU A 332 -39.62 -26.19 11.61
CA GLU A 332 -40.06 -26.47 12.98
C GLU A 332 -39.24 -27.61 13.59
N ASP A 333 -39.14 -27.62 14.93
CA ASP A 333 -38.46 -28.67 15.65
C ASP A 333 -39.09 -30.04 15.34
N PRO A 334 -38.30 -31.12 15.21
CA PRO A 334 -38.82 -32.45 15.03
C PRO A 334 -39.76 -32.86 16.17
N GLU A 335 -40.76 -33.70 15.87
CA GLU A 335 -41.76 -34.16 16.85
C GLU A 335 -41.16 -34.93 18.04
N ASN A 336 -39.94 -35.45 17.88
CA ASN A 336 -39.21 -36.20 18.90
C ASN A 336 -37.68 -36.00 18.75
N TYR A 337 -36.93 -36.47 19.75
CA TYR A 337 -35.46 -36.44 19.79
C TYR A 337 -34.85 -37.84 19.61
N ASP A 338 -35.56 -38.76 18.95
CA ASP A 338 -35.07 -40.11 18.66
C ASP A 338 -34.12 -40.03 17.45
N PHE A 339 -32.87 -39.67 17.70
CA PHE A 339 -31.88 -39.44 16.66
C PHE A 339 -31.56 -40.73 15.87
N CYS A 340 -31.45 -40.61 14.54
CA CYS A 340 -31.14 -41.74 13.65
C CYS A 340 -29.72 -42.31 13.82
N PHE A 341 -28.82 -41.56 14.46
CA PHE A 341 -27.42 -41.94 14.68
C PHE A 341 -27.04 -41.59 16.12
N GLU A 342 -26.30 -42.49 16.78
CA GLU A 342 -25.66 -42.18 18.07
C GLU A 342 -24.44 -41.27 17.83
N SER A 343 -24.27 -40.28 18.70
CA SER A 343 -23.30 -39.17 18.61
C SER A 343 -21.84 -39.58 18.66
#